data_AF-A0A101H0A8-F1
#
_entry.id   AF-A0A101H0A8-F1
#
_cell.length_a   1.000
_cell.length_b   1.000
_cell.length_c   1.000
_cell.angle_alpha   90.00
_cell.angle_beta   90.00
_cell.angle_gamma   90.00
#
_symmetry.space_group_name_H-M   'P 1'
#
loop_
_entity.id
_entity.type
_entity.pdbx_description
1 polymer ?
#
loop_
_entity_poly.entity_id
_entity_poly.type
_entity_poly.pdbx_seq_one_letter_code
_entity_poly.pdbx_strand_id
1 'polypeptide(L)'
;MNAHYVRMRPGMPPTEDHAREVLKRIRAIDGFDRVRFIFLYGSVATGQARIDSDIDLCLWYDGDTTEAERFRCACIKELSDSGFDLQIFSHLPLYIRIEVIRGRLLYAQDMRFVYDVAYRTIREFDDFKHRFYDYIGKEAMV
;
A
#
# COMPACT_ATOMS: atom_id res chain seq x y z
N MET A 1 1.14 21.10 9.32
CA MET A 1 0.15 20.54 8.38
C MET A 1 -0.29 19.20 8.96
N ASN A 2 -1.53 19.09 9.44
CA ASN A 2 -1.96 17.94 10.25
C ASN A 2 -2.28 16.75 9.35
N ALA A 3 -1.53 15.65 9.49
CA ALA A 3 -1.80 14.40 8.81
C ALA A 3 -3.20 13.89 9.19
N HIS A 4 -4.01 13.57 8.18
CA HIS A 4 -5.37 13.06 8.39
C HIS A 4 -5.31 11.55 8.70
N TYR A 5 -5.62 11.17 9.94
CA TYR A 5 -5.80 9.77 10.30
C TYR A 5 -7.26 9.37 10.08
N VAL A 6 -7.51 8.33 9.27
CA VAL A 6 -8.86 7.80 9.08
C VAL A 6 -9.27 7.08 10.37
N ARG A 7 -10.25 7.63 11.09
CA ARG A 7 -10.77 7.07 12.35
C ARG A 7 -11.22 5.63 12.15
N MET A 8 -10.62 4.71 12.88
CA MET A 8 -10.84 3.26 12.79
C MET A 8 -12.07 2.84 13.61
N ARG A 9 -12.88 1.90 13.10
CA ARG A 9 -14.10 1.41 13.79
C ARG A 9 -13.73 0.44 14.93
N PRO A 10 -14.49 0.40 16.06
CA PRO A 10 -14.18 -0.51 17.18
C PRO A 10 -14.60 -1.96 16.88
N GLY A 11 -13.75 -2.93 17.24
CA GLY A 11 -14.05 -4.38 17.23
C GLY A 11 -13.30 -5.20 16.17
N MET A 12 -11.96 -5.06 16.08
CA MET A 12 -11.18 -5.57 14.95
C MET A 12 -10.03 -6.53 15.41
N PRO A 13 -9.66 -7.57 14.62
CA PRO A 13 -8.60 -8.54 14.93
C PRO A 13 -7.22 -7.94 15.28
N PRO A 14 -6.29 -8.73 15.88
CA PRO A 14 -4.96 -8.30 16.38
C PRO A 14 -4.05 -7.56 15.38
N THR A 15 -4.44 -7.44 14.11
CA THR A 15 -3.73 -6.73 13.05
C THR A 15 -3.74 -5.20 13.19
N GLU A 16 -4.66 -4.59 13.93
CA GLU A 16 -4.71 -3.11 14.06
C GLU A 16 -3.61 -2.52 14.93
N ASP A 17 -3.36 -3.10 16.11
CA ASP A 17 -2.33 -2.60 17.02
C ASP A 17 -0.94 -2.82 16.42
N HIS A 18 -0.77 -3.94 15.72
CA HIS A 18 0.45 -4.24 14.99
C HIS A 18 0.71 -3.23 13.85
N ALA A 19 -0.32 -2.88 13.07
CA ALA A 19 -0.20 -1.85 12.04
C ALA A 19 0.13 -0.47 12.63
N ARG A 20 -0.42 -0.11 13.80
CA ARG A 20 -0.08 1.15 14.48
C ARG A 20 1.38 1.19 14.91
N GLU A 21 1.88 0.10 15.50
CA GLU A 21 3.27 0.04 15.94
C GLU A 21 4.24 0.11 14.76
N VAL A 22 3.93 -0.59 13.66
CA VAL A 22 4.74 -0.50 12.43
C VAL A 22 4.74 0.91 11.83
N LEU A 23 3.59 1.58 11.77
CA LEU A 23 3.55 2.97 11.31
C LEU A 23 4.38 3.89 12.20
N LYS A 24 4.40 3.66 13.51
CA LYS A 24 5.21 4.44 14.46
C LYS A 24 6.71 4.23 14.22
N ARG A 25 7.14 3.00 13.94
CA ARG A 25 8.53 2.68 13.58
C ARG A 25 8.93 3.30 12.25
N ILE A 26 8.11 3.14 11.21
CA ILE A 26 8.34 3.76 9.88
C ILE A 26 8.47 5.29 9.99
N ARG A 27 7.67 5.93 10.85
CA ARG A 27 7.73 7.39 11.09
C ARG A 27 9.04 7.88 11.71
N ALA A 28 9.76 7.01 12.42
CA ALA A 28 11.02 7.35 13.05
C ALA A 28 12.22 7.25 12.09
N ILE A 29 12.01 6.72 10.88
CA ILE A 29 13.05 6.56 9.86
C ILE A 29 13.26 7.88 9.12
N ASP A 30 14.52 8.28 8.95
CA ASP A 30 14.91 9.44 8.15
C ASP A 30 14.38 9.33 6.71
N GLY A 31 13.77 10.40 6.21
CA GLY A 31 13.09 10.44 4.90
C GLY A 31 11.59 10.17 4.95
N PHE A 32 11.00 9.91 6.14
CA PHE A 32 9.55 9.73 6.26
C PHE A 32 8.72 10.94 5.79
N ASP A 33 9.29 12.15 5.85
CA ASP A 33 8.68 13.39 5.37
C ASP A 33 8.34 13.35 3.86
N ARG A 34 9.01 12.48 3.11
CA ARG A 34 8.75 12.22 1.68
C ARG A 34 7.71 11.13 1.43
N VAL A 35 7.24 10.43 2.47
CA VAL A 35 6.16 9.44 2.32
C VAL A 35 4.83 10.17 2.14
N ARG A 36 4.13 9.89 1.03
CA ARG A 36 2.83 10.52 0.73
C ARG A 36 1.64 9.74 1.24
N PHE A 37 1.71 8.42 1.18
CA PHE A 37 0.71 7.54 1.75
C PHE A 37 1.28 6.16 2.07
N ILE A 38 0.58 5.44 2.94
CA ILE A 38 0.81 4.02 3.21
C ILE A 38 -0.55 3.31 3.20
N PHE A 39 -0.64 2.23 2.44
CA PHE A 39 -1.77 1.30 2.42
C PHE A 39 -1.37 -0.03 3.01
N LEU A 40 -2.31 -0.66 3.68
CA LEU A 40 -2.35 -2.08 3.96
C LEU A 40 -3.19 -2.75 2.86
N TYR A 41 -2.64 -3.76 2.19
CA TYR A 41 -3.34 -4.48 1.13
C TYR A 41 -3.13 -6.00 1.28
N GLY A 42 -3.50 -6.76 0.25
CA GLY A 42 -3.31 -8.21 0.24
C GLY A 42 -4.33 -8.99 1.08
N SER A 43 -3.98 -10.23 1.44
CA SER A 43 -4.89 -11.22 2.04
C SER A 43 -5.53 -10.76 3.37
N VAL A 44 -4.85 -9.86 4.09
CA VAL A 44 -5.32 -9.21 5.32
C VAL A 44 -6.42 -8.20 5.04
N ALA A 45 -6.39 -7.51 3.90
CA ALA A 45 -7.42 -6.54 3.52
C ALA A 45 -8.72 -7.20 3.02
N THR A 46 -8.66 -8.45 2.53
CA THR A 46 -9.80 -9.18 1.95
C THR A 46 -10.53 -10.11 2.94
N GLY A 47 -10.11 -10.14 4.22
CA GLY A 47 -10.75 -10.94 5.27
C GLY A 47 -10.46 -12.45 5.19
N GLN A 48 -9.47 -12.85 4.38
CA GLN A 48 -9.02 -14.25 4.27
C GLN A 48 -7.74 -14.54 5.07
N ALA A 49 -7.24 -13.56 5.83
CA ALA A 49 -6.05 -13.74 6.63
C ALA A 49 -6.21 -14.83 7.69
N ARG A 50 -5.26 -15.76 7.68
CA ARG A 50 -4.97 -16.66 8.79
C ARG A 50 -4.19 -15.89 9.86
N ILE A 51 -4.09 -16.46 11.06
CA ILE A 51 -3.42 -15.83 12.21
C ILE A 51 -1.91 -15.58 12.00
N ASP A 52 -1.35 -16.18 10.95
CA ASP A 52 0.05 -16.17 10.52
C ASP A 52 0.26 -15.46 9.17
N SER A 53 -0.73 -14.73 8.66
CA SER A 53 -0.60 -14.08 7.34
C SER A 53 0.35 -12.88 7.39
N ASP A 54 1.33 -12.88 6.49
CA ASP A 54 2.19 -11.73 6.21
C ASP A 54 1.33 -10.50 5.90
N ILE A 55 1.73 -9.36 6.48
CA ILE A 55 0.99 -8.11 6.34
C ILE A 55 1.63 -7.28 5.23
N ASP A 56 0.93 -7.16 4.09
CA ASP A 56 1.43 -6.44 2.92
C ASP A 56 1.22 -4.93 3.05
N LEU A 57 2.30 -4.18 3.18
CA LEU A 57 2.30 -2.72 3.16
C LEU A 57 2.80 -2.18 1.83
N CYS A 58 2.13 -1.14 1.35
CA CYS A 58 2.60 -0.39 0.19
C CYS A 58 2.66 1.09 0.52
N LEU A 59 3.78 1.73 0.21
CA LEU A 59 3.95 3.17 0.39
C LEU A 59 4.25 3.87 -0.93
N TRP A 60 3.89 5.15 -0.98
CA TRP A 60 4.33 6.06 -2.04
C TRP A 60 5.38 7.01 -1.49
N TYR A 61 6.50 7.14 -2.20
CA TYR A 61 7.66 7.92 -1.78
C TYR A 61 7.97 9.03 -2.78
N ASP A 62 8.12 10.26 -2.30
CA ASP A 62 8.48 11.45 -3.09
C ASP A 62 10.00 11.51 -3.31
N GLY A 63 10.48 10.75 -4.28
CA GLY A 63 11.90 10.69 -4.62
C GLY A 63 12.15 9.87 -5.87
N ASP A 64 13.41 9.83 -6.30
CA ASP A 64 13.81 8.93 -7.39
C ASP A 64 13.78 7.45 -6.95
N THR A 65 13.87 6.54 -7.92
CA THR A 65 13.85 5.08 -7.66
C THR A 65 14.91 4.65 -6.64
N THR A 66 16.08 5.27 -6.65
CA THR A 66 17.18 4.92 -5.74
C THR A 66 16.90 5.42 -4.33
N GLU A 67 16.37 6.63 -4.18
CA GLU A 67 15.91 7.17 -2.89
C GLU A 67 14.78 6.34 -2.31
N ALA A 68 13.79 5.96 -3.12
CA ALA A 68 12.67 5.13 -2.70
C ALA A 68 13.12 3.73 -2.24
N GLU A 69 14.01 3.07 -3.00
CA GLU A 69 14.57 1.77 -2.59
C GLU A 69 15.46 1.87 -1.34
N ARG A 70 16.22 2.96 -1.18
CA ARG A 70 16.98 3.21 0.06
C ARG A 70 16.05 3.31 1.26
N PHE A 71 14.96 4.07 1.15
CA PHE A 71 13.97 4.19 2.21
C PHE A 71 13.28 2.85 2.48
N ARG A 72 12.92 2.09 1.44
CA ARG A 72 12.36 0.73 1.55
C ARG A 72 13.30 -0.19 2.32
N CYS A 73 14.59 -0.18 1.98
CA CYS A 73 15.61 -0.99 2.68
C CYS A 73 15.75 -0.60 4.15
N ALA A 74 15.69 0.70 4.47
CA ALA A 74 15.70 1.16 5.86
C ALA A 74 14.47 0.65 6.63
N CYS A 75 13.29 0.71 6.01
CA CYS A 75 12.07 0.15 6.58
C CYS A 75 12.18 -1.36 6.80
N ILE A 76 12.68 -2.14 5.84
CA ILE A 76 12.84 -3.59 5.99
C ILE A 76 13.78 -3.93 7.15
N LYS A 77 14.89 -3.20 7.28
CA LYS A 77 15.82 -3.38 8.41
C LYS A 77 15.14 -3.08 9.74
N GLU A 78 14.45 -1.94 9.80
CA GLU A 78 13.70 -1.53 10.99
C GLU A 78 12.60 -2.54 11.32
N LEU A 79 11.92 -3.13 10.34
CA LEU A 79 10.74 -3.98 10.53
C LEU A 79 11.04 -5.50 10.50
N SER A 80 12.32 -5.89 10.58
CA SER A 80 12.77 -7.28 10.40
C SER A 80 12.10 -8.31 11.32
N ASP A 81 11.63 -7.90 12.49
CA ASP A 81 10.96 -8.72 13.51
C ASP A 81 9.43 -8.70 13.44
N SER A 82 8.86 -7.94 12.50
CA SER A 82 7.43 -7.61 12.51
C SER A 82 6.57 -8.43 11.55
N GLY A 83 7.16 -9.19 10.62
CA GLY A 83 6.41 -10.03 9.66
C GLY A 83 5.66 -9.24 8.59
N PHE A 84 6.24 -8.11 8.15
CA PHE A 84 5.67 -7.26 7.10
C PHE A 84 6.52 -7.32 5.84
N ASP A 85 5.85 -7.35 4.68
CA ASP A 85 6.46 -7.01 3.39
C ASP A 85 6.10 -5.58 3.01
N LEU A 86 7.09 -4.81 2.55
CA LEU A 86 6.93 -3.40 2.19
C LEU A 86 7.31 -3.15 0.74
N GLN A 87 6.34 -2.67 -0.02
CA GLN A 87 6.49 -2.38 -1.45
C GLN A 87 6.37 -0.87 -1.74
N ILE A 88 7.08 -0.41 -2.79
CA ILE A 88 6.95 0.95 -3.30
C ILE A 88 5.88 0.97 -4.39
N PHE A 89 4.86 1.80 -4.22
CA PHE A 89 3.69 1.88 -5.11
C PHE A 89 4.06 2.07 -6.58
N SER A 90 5.01 2.98 -6.85
CA SER A 90 5.49 3.28 -8.21
C SER A 90 6.28 2.14 -8.86
N HIS A 91 6.75 1.15 -8.09
CA HIS A 91 7.49 0.00 -8.59
C HIS A 91 6.58 -1.20 -8.86
N LEU A 92 5.35 -1.18 -8.35
CA LEU A 92 4.39 -2.27 -8.53
C LEU A 92 3.81 -2.28 -9.96
N PRO A 93 3.51 -3.46 -10.52
CA PRO A 93 2.69 -3.58 -11.72
C PRO A 93 1.29 -2.99 -11.50
N LEU A 94 0.67 -2.49 -12.58
CA LEU A 94 -0.64 -1.83 -12.54
C LEU A 94 -1.74 -2.70 -11.90
N TYR A 95 -1.74 -4.00 -12.17
CA TYR A 95 -2.71 -4.94 -11.59
C TYR A 95 -2.53 -5.15 -10.07
N ILE A 96 -1.36 -4.89 -9.50
CA ILE A 96 -1.17 -4.90 -8.04
C ILE A 96 -1.53 -3.53 -7.48
N ARG A 97 -1.22 -2.43 -8.17
CA ARG A 97 -1.58 -1.08 -7.73
C ARG A 97 -3.09 -0.94 -7.50
N ILE A 98 -3.92 -1.55 -8.35
CA ILE A 98 -5.38 -1.53 -8.15
C ILE A 98 -5.80 -2.27 -6.87
N GLU A 99 -5.13 -3.38 -6.52
CA GLU A 99 -5.36 -4.09 -5.26
C GLU A 99 -4.90 -3.26 -4.05
N VAL A 100 -3.79 -2.52 -4.17
CA VAL A 100 -3.34 -1.58 -3.13
C VAL A 100 -4.39 -0.50 -2.86
N ILE A 101 -4.93 0.13 -3.92
CA ILE A 101 -5.95 1.17 -3.80
C ILE A 101 -7.27 0.64 -3.21
N ARG A 102 -7.60 -0.64 -3.45
CA ARG A 102 -8.73 -1.33 -2.80
C ARG A 102 -8.48 -1.66 -1.32
N GLY A 103 -7.22 -1.63 -0.91
CA GLY A 103 -6.79 -1.87 0.45
C GLY A 103 -7.20 -0.76 1.43
N ARG A 104 -6.64 -0.85 2.63
CA ARG A 104 -6.90 0.07 3.73
C ARG A 104 -5.83 1.14 3.80
N LEU A 105 -6.22 2.40 3.64
CA LEU A 105 -5.35 3.55 3.86
C LEU A 105 -4.98 3.66 5.35
N LEU A 106 -3.69 3.60 5.65
CA LEU A 106 -3.13 3.70 7.00
C LEU A 106 -2.57 5.10 7.30
N TYR A 107 -2.01 5.76 6.29
CA TYR A 107 -1.42 7.08 6.41
C TYR A 107 -1.59 7.86 5.10
N ALA A 108 -1.89 9.15 5.20
CA ALA A 108 -1.87 10.10 4.10
C ALA A 108 -1.31 11.44 4.55
N GLN A 109 -0.31 11.95 3.81
CA GLN A 109 0.20 13.30 3.99
C GLN A 109 -0.78 14.34 3.42
N ASP A 110 -1.33 14.07 2.23
CA ASP A 110 -2.40 14.86 1.58
C ASP A 110 -3.44 13.91 0.98
N MET A 111 -4.69 14.00 1.45
CA MET A 111 -5.79 13.17 0.95
C MET A 111 -6.10 13.43 -0.53
N ARG A 112 -5.92 14.66 -1.03
CA ARG A 112 -6.13 14.98 -2.45
C ARG A 112 -5.17 14.22 -3.32
N PHE A 113 -3.90 14.15 -2.90
CA PHE A 113 -2.88 13.37 -3.58
C PHE A 113 -3.24 11.88 -3.65
N VAL A 114 -3.78 11.31 -2.55
CA VAL A 114 -4.26 9.93 -2.55
C VAL A 114 -5.39 9.73 -3.56
N TYR A 115 -6.37 10.64 -3.61
CA TYR A 115 -7.47 10.57 -4.57
C TYR A 115 -6.98 10.70 -6.02
N ASP A 116 -6.04 11.60 -6.30
CA ASP A 116 -5.49 11.79 -7.64
C ASP A 116 -4.77 10.53 -8.11
N VAL A 117 -3.94 9.92 -7.24
CA VAL A 117 -3.25 8.66 -7.55
C VAL A 117 -4.25 7.51 -7.73
N ALA A 118 -5.26 7.41 -6.87
CA ALA A 118 -6.30 6.39 -6.99
C ALA A 118 -7.07 6.52 -8.30
N TYR A 119 -7.54 7.72 -8.64
CA TYR A 119 -8.28 7.99 -9.87
C TYR A 119 -7.47 7.66 -11.12
N ARG A 120 -6.20 8.08 -11.15
CA ARG A 120 -5.29 7.74 -12.26
C ARG A 120 -5.07 6.24 -12.37
N THR A 121 -4.83 5.56 -11.26
CA THR A 121 -4.62 4.10 -11.23
C THR A 121 -5.85 3.34 -11.74
N ILE A 122 -7.06 3.76 -11.32
CA ILE A 122 -8.32 3.15 -11.76
C ILE A 122 -8.49 3.33 -13.28
N ARG A 123 -8.28 4.54 -13.79
CA ARG A 123 -8.38 4.82 -15.22
C ARG A 123 -7.38 4.02 -16.05
N GLU A 124 -6.10 4.03 -15.65
CA GLU A 124 -5.06 3.27 -16.32
C GLU A 124 -5.39 1.76 -16.31
N PHE A 125 -5.92 1.26 -15.19
CA PHE A 125 -6.33 -0.14 -15.08
C PHE A 125 -7.53 -0.46 -15.96
N ASP A 126 -8.57 0.38 -16.00
CA ASP A 126 -9.73 0.17 -16.86
C ASP A 126 -9.35 0.16 -18.35
N ASP A 127 -8.44 1.04 -18.77
CA ASP A 127 -7.89 1.08 -20.14
C ASP A 127 -7.07 -0.20 -20.46
N PHE A 128 -6.41 -0.78 -19.47
CA PHE A 128 -5.58 -1.99 -19.60
C PHE A 128 -6.38 -3.30 -19.47
N LYS A 129 -7.46 -3.30 -18.69
CA LYS A 129 -8.19 -4.48 -18.21
C LYS A 129 -8.65 -5.39 -19.33
N HIS A 130 -9.16 -4.83 -20.42
CA HIS A 130 -9.62 -5.60 -21.57
C HIS A 130 -8.50 -6.46 -22.17
N ARG A 131 -7.35 -5.84 -22.50
CA ARG A 131 -6.19 -6.55 -23.04
C ARG A 131 -5.63 -7.58 -22.06
N PHE A 132 -5.67 -7.26 -20.77
CA PHE A 132 -5.23 -8.19 -19.73
C PHE A 132 -6.13 -9.43 -19.68
N TYR A 133 -7.45 -9.25 -19.72
CA TYR A 133 -8.42 -10.33 -19.67
C TYR A 133 -8.39 -11.22 -20.91
N ASP A 134 -8.14 -10.64 -22.08
CA ASP A 134 -7.84 -11.39 -23.29
C ASP A 134 -6.59 -12.26 -23.10
N TYR A 135 -5.50 -11.68 -22.60
CA TYR A 135 -4.23 -12.38 -22.42
C TYR A 135 -4.31 -13.56 -21.42
N ILE A 136 -5.10 -13.42 -20.36
CA ILE A 136 -5.29 -14.50 -19.37
C ILE A 136 -6.47 -15.43 -19.70
N GLY A 137 -7.12 -15.27 -20.86
CA GLY A 137 -8.23 -16.11 -21.32
C GLY A 137 -9.51 -15.99 -20.49
N LYS A 138 -9.71 -14.87 -19.80
CA LYS A 138 -10.88 -14.63 -18.93
C LYS A 138 -12.10 -14.11 -19.71
N GLU A 139 -11.86 -13.44 -20.83
CA GLU A 139 -12.87 -13.03 -21.81
C GLU A 139 -12.44 -13.60 -23.18
N ALA A 140 -13.37 -14.21 -23.92
CA ALA A 140 -13.10 -14.72 -25.27
C ALA A 140 -13.37 -13.63 -26.30
N MET A 141 -12.55 -13.56 -27.36
CA MET A 141 -12.73 -12.68 -28.53
C MET A 141 -14.19 -12.71 -29.02
N VAL A 142 -14.90 -11.59 -28.91
CA VAL A 142 -16.11 -11.29 -29.68
C VAL A 142 -15.90 -9.99 -30.42
#